data_AF-A0A432T7I1-F1
#
_entry.id   AF-A0A432T7I1-F1
#
_cell.length_a   1.000
_cell.length_b   1.000
_cell.length_c   1.000
_cell.angle_alpha   90.00
_cell.angle_beta   90.00
_cell.angle_gamma   90.00
#
_symmetry.space_group_name_H-M   'P 1'
#
loop_
_entity.id
_entity.type
_entity.pdbx_description
1 polymer ?
#
loop_
_entity_poly.entity_id
_entity_poly.type
_entity_poly.pdbx_seq_one_letter_code
_entity_poly.pdbx_strand_id
1 'polypeptide(L)'
;MKQLIAKKYKRFVIYVEIFLVLTSIVLVYNFIPINGGKTTFYLSTTEPQKIIAKLKEEGYAITPIDKYVLQLIHTPEKGWYTLDPDAYYGRFLFFEHMYKHKSRRLMDVVVFAGETKEELLHRLGNDMKLNKEKLHTRYLSKAKYEEGDILAGRYTVAREADENETIDYLFDQSTEKIAALQKELLRHEPTPQAWGKILKTASVIQKESNSVKEMPLISAVIHNRLRKKMRLQMDATLNYGPYSHTVVTPERIKEDQSLYNTYKHRGLPPAPLSTVTLEALKAAIKPAKENYLFFMLTPTGEHNFTASYKAHLSNIRKFRAYQKEQLKKKEREAAKEAEKRNSKALIAIASGDKKTKNNKGVSGTVSLFRTNPSLMKKIKIDGSKVSYVRSGLVPLQEHRSCK
;
A
#
# COMPACT_ATOMS: atom_id res chain seq x y z
N MET A 1 -15.40 -81.91 -6.65
CA MET A 1 -14.27 -81.24 -5.96
C MET A 1 -13.27 -80.59 -6.93
N LYS A 2 -12.70 -81.32 -7.91
CA LYS A 2 -11.72 -80.78 -8.89
C LYS A 2 -12.20 -79.56 -9.69
N GLN A 3 -13.44 -79.56 -10.19
CA GLN A 3 -13.98 -78.40 -10.96
C GLN A 3 -14.18 -77.14 -10.11
N LEU A 4 -14.50 -77.30 -8.83
CA LEU A 4 -14.64 -76.19 -7.88
C LEU A 4 -13.28 -75.55 -7.56
N ILE A 5 -12.24 -76.38 -7.41
CA ILE A 5 -10.85 -75.93 -7.21
C ILE A 5 -10.34 -75.21 -8.47
N ALA A 6 -10.59 -75.75 -9.67
CA ALA A 6 -10.22 -75.11 -10.93
C ALA A 6 -10.90 -73.75 -11.16
N LYS A 7 -12.18 -73.61 -10.80
CA LYS A 7 -12.91 -72.33 -10.91
C LYS A 7 -12.41 -71.28 -9.91
N LYS A 8 -12.05 -71.70 -8.68
CA LYS A 8 -11.42 -70.83 -7.68
C LYS A 8 -10.02 -70.38 -8.11
N TYR A 9 -9.21 -71.30 -8.66
CA TYR A 9 -7.89 -71.00 -9.20
C TYR A 9 -7.95 -70.02 -10.38
N LYS A 10 -8.87 -70.23 -11.33
CA LYS A 10 -9.07 -69.30 -12.46
C LYS A 10 -9.44 -67.89 -12.00
N ARG A 11 -10.31 -67.75 -11.00
CA ARG A 11 -10.64 -66.43 -10.41
C ARG A 11 -9.44 -65.79 -9.73
N PHE A 12 -8.66 -66.57 -8.98
CA PHE A 12 -7.43 -66.10 -8.34
C PHE A 12 -6.42 -65.56 -9.35
N VAL A 13 -6.16 -66.29 -10.44
CA VAL A 13 -5.27 -65.85 -11.52
C VAL A 13 -5.76 -64.54 -12.14
N ILE A 14 -7.07 -64.40 -12.43
CA ILE A 14 -7.64 -63.14 -12.94
C ILE A 14 -7.41 -61.98 -11.97
N TYR A 15 -7.58 -62.19 -10.66
CA TYR A 15 -7.33 -61.13 -9.68
C TYR A 15 -5.84 -60.73 -9.63
N VAL A 16 -4.93 -61.69 -9.74
CA VAL A 16 -3.48 -61.44 -9.80
C VAL A 16 -3.13 -60.67 -11.09
N GLU A 17 -3.68 -61.06 -12.24
CA GLU A 17 -3.47 -60.35 -13.51
C GLU A 17 -3.97 -58.91 -13.44
N ILE A 18 -5.19 -58.69 -12.92
CA ILE A 18 -5.73 -57.34 -12.72
C ILE A 18 -4.81 -56.54 -11.79
N PHE A 19 -4.34 -57.13 -10.68
CA PHE A 19 -3.43 -56.47 -9.75
C PHE A 19 -2.09 -56.09 -10.40
N LEU A 20 -1.51 -56.96 -11.22
CA LEU A 20 -0.27 -56.69 -11.94
C LEU A 20 -0.44 -55.57 -12.97
N VAL A 21 -1.56 -55.55 -13.69
CA VAL A 21 -1.89 -54.47 -14.64
C VAL A 21 -2.06 -53.15 -13.91
N LEU A 22 -2.83 -53.11 -12.82
CA LEU A 22 -3.02 -51.90 -12.01
C LEU A 22 -1.70 -51.37 -11.43
N THR A 23 -0.85 -52.27 -10.92
CA THR A 23 0.47 -51.90 -10.39
C THR A 23 1.39 -51.37 -11.50
N SER A 24 1.37 -52.00 -12.67
CA SER A 24 2.14 -51.54 -13.84
C SER A 24 1.72 -50.15 -14.29
N ILE A 25 0.42 -49.83 -14.28
CA ILE A 25 -0.09 -48.49 -14.62
C ILE A 25 0.46 -47.44 -13.65
N VAL A 26 0.45 -47.71 -12.35
CA VAL A 26 0.98 -46.78 -11.33
C VAL A 26 2.49 -46.57 -11.51
N LEU A 27 3.23 -47.64 -11.79
CA LEU A 27 4.67 -47.55 -12.07
C LEU A 27 4.94 -46.71 -13.31
N VAL A 28 4.29 -47.03 -14.44
CA VAL A 28 4.43 -46.28 -15.71
C VAL A 28 4.09 -44.81 -15.49
N TYR A 29 3.01 -44.50 -14.77
CA TYR A 29 2.67 -43.13 -14.42
C TYR A 29 3.80 -42.42 -13.67
N ASN A 30 4.40 -43.06 -12.67
CA ASN A 30 5.50 -42.47 -11.91
C ASN A 30 6.79 -42.27 -12.75
N PHE A 31 7.01 -43.07 -13.80
CA PHE A 31 8.14 -42.93 -14.72
C PHE A 31 8.00 -41.79 -15.74
N ILE A 32 6.80 -41.20 -15.90
CA ILE A 32 6.62 -40.01 -16.74
C ILE A 32 7.05 -38.81 -15.88
N PRO A 33 8.17 -38.13 -16.17
CA PRO A 33 8.63 -37.05 -15.30
C PRO A 33 7.74 -35.80 -15.43
N ILE A 34 7.80 -34.94 -14.41
CA ILE A 34 7.28 -33.56 -14.47
C ILE A 34 8.51 -32.66 -14.62
N ASN A 35 8.74 -32.20 -15.84
CA ASN A 35 9.89 -31.35 -16.17
C ASN A 35 9.46 -29.91 -16.46
N GLY A 36 10.43 -29.01 -16.32
CA GLY A 36 10.28 -27.60 -16.68
C GLY A 36 9.45 -26.82 -15.68
N GLY A 37 9.02 -25.63 -16.10
CA GLY A 37 8.28 -24.70 -15.28
C GLY A 37 9.14 -23.83 -14.37
N LYS A 38 8.49 -22.92 -13.63
CA LYS A 38 9.18 -21.97 -12.76
C LYS A 38 9.61 -22.58 -11.44
N THR A 39 10.74 -22.10 -10.92
CA THR A 39 11.29 -22.53 -9.64
C THR A 39 10.43 -22.09 -8.46
N THR A 40 9.93 -20.86 -8.44
CA THR A 40 9.16 -20.31 -7.31
C THR A 40 7.83 -19.77 -7.79
N PHE A 41 6.74 -20.15 -7.12
CA PHE A 41 5.38 -19.68 -7.42
C PHE A 41 4.46 -19.80 -6.20
N TYR A 42 3.30 -19.14 -6.27
CA TYR A 42 2.29 -19.18 -5.21
C TYR A 42 1.07 -20.05 -5.59
N LEU A 43 0.61 -20.89 -4.65
CA LEU A 43 -0.68 -21.59 -4.76
C LEU A 43 -1.75 -20.87 -3.92
N SER A 44 -2.78 -20.36 -4.61
CA SER A 44 -3.91 -19.65 -4.00
C SER A 44 -5.08 -20.57 -3.59
N THR A 45 -4.99 -21.86 -3.89
CA THR A 45 -6.08 -22.84 -3.73
C THR A 45 -5.57 -24.22 -3.33
N THR A 46 -6.46 -25.00 -2.71
CA THR A 46 -6.26 -26.43 -2.42
C THR A 46 -7.05 -27.33 -3.38
N GLU A 47 -7.81 -26.75 -4.31
CA GLU A 47 -8.62 -27.51 -5.27
C GLU A 47 -7.72 -28.15 -6.33
N PRO A 48 -7.73 -29.49 -6.49
CA PRO A 48 -6.82 -30.20 -7.40
C PRO A 48 -6.83 -29.67 -8.83
N GLN A 49 -8.02 -29.36 -9.39
CA GLN A 49 -8.13 -28.87 -10.76
C GLN A 49 -7.43 -27.52 -10.96
N LYS A 50 -7.55 -26.61 -9.98
CA LYS A 50 -6.93 -25.29 -10.03
C LYS A 50 -5.43 -25.36 -9.77
N ILE A 51 -4.97 -26.28 -8.90
CA ILE A 51 -3.54 -26.56 -8.72
C ILE A 51 -2.91 -27.02 -10.04
N ILE A 52 -3.53 -27.98 -10.71
CA ILE A 52 -3.08 -28.47 -12.02
C ILE A 52 -3.07 -27.33 -13.07
N ALA A 53 -4.09 -26.48 -13.08
CA ALA A 53 -4.12 -25.32 -13.97
C ALA A 53 -2.97 -24.34 -13.70
N LYS A 54 -2.70 -24.02 -12.42
CA LYS A 54 -1.58 -23.15 -12.03
C LYS A 54 -0.23 -23.77 -12.39
N LEU A 55 -0.01 -25.05 -12.11
CA LEU A 55 1.23 -25.73 -12.52
C LEU A 55 1.44 -25.71 -14.04
N LYS A 56 0.36 -25.91 -14.81
CA LYS A 56 0.43 -25.80 -16.27
C LYS A 56 0.76 -24.37 -16.73
N GLU A 57 0.18 -23.35 -16.10
CA GLU A 57 0.49 -21.93 -16.34
C GLU A 57 1.96 -21.62 -16.02
N GLU A 58 2.48 -22.19 -14.94
CA GLU A 58 3.89 -22.08 -14.56
C GLU A 58 4.84 -22.86 -15.48
N GLY A 59 4.33 -23.59 -16.47
CA GLY A 59 5.12 -24.28 -17.50
C GLY A 59 5.47 -25.74 -17.19
N TYR A 60 4.87 -26.34 -16.16
CA TYR A 60 5.09 -27.75 -15.83
C TYR A 60 4.38 -28.71 -16.82
N ALA A 61 5.03 -29.83 -17.13
CA ALA A 61 4.48 -30.87 -17.99
C ALA A 61 3.41 -31.73 -17.27
N ILE A 62 2.17 -31.23 -17.24
CA ILE A 62 1.03 -31.87 -16.56
C ILE A 62 0.22 -32.81 -17.47
N THR A 63 -0.29 -33.91 -16.92
CA THR A 63 -1.18 -34.88 -17.60
C THR A 63 -2.62 -34.81 -17.06
N PRO A 64 -3.62 -35.29 -17.84
CA PRO A 64 -5.01 -35.36 -17.36
C PRO A 64 -5.23 -36.26 -16.12
N ILE A 65 -4.28 -37.16 -15.84
CA ILE A 65 -4.35 -38.11 -14.72
C ILE A 65 -3.98 -37.41 -13.40
N ASP A 66 -3.12 -36.39 -13.44
CA ASP A 66 -2.58 -35.72 -12.25
C ASP A 66 -3.67 -35.16 -11.32
N LYS A 67 -4.78 -34.68 -11.89
CA LYS A 67 -5.92 -34.18 -11.10
C LYS A 67 -6.55 -35.28 -10.23
N TYR A 68 -6.62 -36.52 -10.73
CA TYR A 68 -7.18 -37.65 -10.00
C TYR A 68 -6.18 -38.16 -8.98
N VAL A 69 -4.89 -38.14 -9.30
CA VAL A 69 -3.84 -38.48 -8.33
C VAL A 69 -3.92 -37.54 -7.14
N LEU A 70 -3.96 -36.22 -7.35
CA LEU A 70 -4.13 -35.24 -6.27
C LEU A 70 -5.41 -35.43 -5.44
N GLN A 71 -6.47 -36.03 -5.99
CA GLN A 71 -7.69 -36.38 -5.23
C GLN A 71 -7.53 -37.65 -4.39
N LEU A 72 -6.66 -38.57 -4.82
CA LEU A 72 -6.39 -39.83 -4.14
C LEU A 72 -5.30 -39.69 -3.06
N ILE A 73 -4.38 -38.74 -3.23
CA ILE A 73 -3.30 -38.44 -2.29
C ILE A 73 -3.58 -37.16 -1.49
N HIS A 74 -2.54 -36.62 -0.84
CA HIS A 74 -2.63 -35.35 -0.14
C HIS A 74 -2.46 -34.16 -1.11
N THR A 75 -3.36 -33.17 -1.01
CA THR A 75 -3.27 -31.93 -1.78
C THR A 75 -2.32 -30.93 -1.13
N PRO A 76 -1.43 -30.28 -1.90
CA PRO A 76 -0.66 -29.14 -1.41
C PRO A 76 -1.58 -28.05 -0.84
N GLU A 77 -1.18 -27.48 0.28
CA GLU A 77 -1.89 -26.37 0.90
C GLU A 77 -1.61 -25.05 0.17
N LYS A 78 -2.42 -24.02 0.45
CA LYS A 78 -2.11 -22.65 -0.01
C LYS A 78 -0.75 -22.20 0.53
N GLY A 79 0.03 -21.52 -0.31
CA GLY A 79 1.34 -21.01 0.09
C GLY A 79 2.33 -20.88 -1.06
N TRP A 80 3.53 -20.41 -0.70
CA TRP A 80 4.66 -20.35 -1.60
C TRP A 80 5.36 -21.69 -1.72
N TYR A 81 5.74 -22.04 -2.94
CA TYR A 81 6.48 -23.24 -3.28
C TYR A 81 7.76 -22.86 -4.00
N THR A 82 8.85 -23.54 -3.65
CA THR A 82 10.12 -23.45 -4.36
C THR A 82 10.52 -24.87 -4.73
N LEU A 83 10.44 -25.16 -6.02
CA LEU A 83 10.74 -26.45 -6.63
C LEU A 83 11.96 -26.31 -7.53
N ASP A 84 12.66 -27.43 -7.72
CA ASP A 84 13.70 -27.55 -8.75
C ASP A 84 13.06 -28.18 -9.99
N PRO A 85 12.85 -27.42 -11.08
CA PRO A 85 12.25 -27.88 -12.34
C PRO A 85 13.00 -29.03 -13.02
N ASP A 86 14.31 -29.13 -12.74
CA ASP A 86 15.22 -30.08 -13.38
C ASP A 86 15.54 -31.27 -12.48
N ALA A 87 15.05 -31.26 -11.23
CA ALA A 87 15.14 -32.40 -10.36
C ALA A 87 14.23 -33.52 -10.89
N TYR A 88 14.84 -34.69 -11.14
CA TYR A 88 14.13 -35.90 -11.57
C TYR A 88 13.26 -36.46 -10.44
N TYR A 89 12.07 -35.91 -10.28
CA TYR A 89 11.02 -36.49 -9.45
C TYR A 89 10.12 -37.39 -10.30
N GLY A 90 9.87 -38.61 -9.81
CA GLY A 90 8.69 -39.34 -10.27
C GLY A 90 7.43 -38.57 -9.90
N ARG A 91 6.37 -38.63 -10.73
CA ARG A 91 5.13 -37.83 -10.54
C ARG A 91 4.56 -37.88 -9.13
N PHE A 92 4.54 -39.07 -8.53
CA PHE A 92 4.01 -39.23 -7.17
C PHE A 92 4.88 -38.48 -6.16
N LEU A 93 6.20 -38.65 -6.27
CA LEU A 93 7.17 -37.98 -5.38
C LEU A 93 7.14 -36.47 -5.56
N PHE A 94 6.90 -35.96 -6.77
CA PHE A 94 6.73 -34.54 -7.03
C PHE A 94 5.56 -33.96 -6.22
N PHE A 95 4.37 -34.56 -6.33
CA PHE A 95 3.20 -34.08 -5.59
C PHE A 95 3.34 -34.30 -4.08
N GLU A 96 3.94 -35.40 -3.65
CA GLU A 96 4.26 -35.63 -2.24
C GLU A 96 5.26 -34.59 -1.71
N HIS A 97 6.26 -34.22 -2.50
CA HIS A 97 7.22 -33.17 -2.16
C HIS A 97 6.52 -31.82 -2.01
N MET A 98 5.66 -31.44 -2.96
CA MET A 98 4.84 -30.23 -2.86
C MET A 98 3.89 -30.27 -1.65
N TYR A 99 3.36 -31.43 -1.28
CA TYR A 99 2.55 -31.52 -0.06
C TYR A 99 3.37 -31.26 1.20
N LYS A 100 4.59 -31.82 1.28
CA LYS A 100 5.45 -31.77 2.47
C LYS A 100 6.29 -30.49 2.60
N HIS A 101 6.65 -29.84 1.49
CA HIS A 101 7.66 -28.79 1.47
C HIS A 101 7.12 -27.50 0.83
N LYS A 102 6.74 -26.54 1.69
CA LYS A 102 6.55 -25.14 1.30
C LYS A 102 7.89 -24.39 1.27
N SER A 103 7.92 -23.27 0.55
CA SER A 103 9.07 -22.37 0.57
C SER A 103 9.33 -21.86 1.99
N ARG A 104 10.59 -21.97 2.43
CA ARG A 104 11.03 -21.55 3.76
C ARG A 104 11.60 -20.14 3.79
N ARG A 105 12.00 -19.61 2.63
CA ARG A 105 12.65 -18.31 2.49
C ARG A 105 11.60 -17.27 2.15
N LEU A 106 10.90 -16.81 3.18
CA LEU A 106 9.87 -15.79 3.05
C LEU A 106 10.39 -14.42 3.51
N MET A 107 9.74 -13.36 3.04
CA MET A 107 9.90 -11.99 3.51
C MET A 107 8.56 -11.27 3.56
N ASP A 108 8.45 -10.30 4.47
CA ASP A 108 7.29 -9.44 4.54
C ASP A 108 7.49 -8.21 3.65
N VAL A 109 6.56 -8.02 2.73
CA VAL A 109 6.42 -6.85 1.89
C VAL A 109 5.23 -6.04 2.41
N VAL A 110 5.46 -4.80 2.79
CA VAL A 110 4.38 -3.88 3.19
C VAL A 110 4.01 -3.04 1.99
N VAL A 111 2.74 -3.01 1.61
CA VAL A 111 2.16 -2.01 0.70
C VAL A 111 1.60 -0.89 1.57
N PHE A 112 2.17 0.31 1.45
CA PHE A 112 1.81 1.45 2.28
C PHE A 112 0.51 2.08 1.80
N ALA A 113 -0.36 2.42 2.76
CA ALA A 113 -1.61 3.10 2.46
C ALA A 113 -1.34 4.48 1.87
N GLY A 114 -1.96 4.78 0.72
CA GLY A 114 -1.80 6.08 0.07
C GLY A 114 -0.65 6.19 -0.92
N GLU A 115 0.18 5.14 -1.07
CA GLU A 115 1.23 5.10 -2.09
C GLU A 115 0.63 4.82 -3.48
N THR A 116 1.23 5.41 -4.51
CA THR A 116 0.90 5.19 -5.94
C THR A 116 1.55 3.91 -6.47
N LYS A 117 1.11 3.41 -7.62
CA LYS A 117 1.77 2.27 -8.29
C LYS A 117 3.26 2.54 -8.51
N GLU A 118 3.64 3.75 -8.92
CA GLU A 118 5.04 4.07 -9.21
C GLU A 118 5.93 3.98 -7.98
N GLU A 119 5.43 4.47 -6.83
CA GLU A 119 6.10 4.38 -5.53
C GLU A 119 6.21 2.93 -5.07
N LEU A 120 5.12 2.16 -5.17
CA LEU A 120 5.08 0.74 -4.84
C LEU A 120 6.09 -0.05 -5.69
N LEU A 121 6.01 0.05 -7.01
CA LEU A 121 6.85 -0.74 -7.93
C LEU A 121 8.33 -0.37 -7.81
N HIS A 122 8.64 0.92 -7.62
CA HIS A 122 10.01 1.36 -7.36
C HIS A 122 10.56 0.75 -6.06
N ARG A 123 9.77 0.75 -4.98
CA ARG A 123 10.18 0.17 -3.70
C ARG A 123 10.32 -1.35 -3.78
N LEU A 124 9.39 -2.05 -4.42
CA LEU A 124 9.50 -3.50 -4.65
C LEU A 124 10.76 -3.85 -5.44
N GLY A 125 11.06 -3.10 -6.51
CA GLY A 125 12.28 -3.26 -7.29
C GLY A 125 13.54 -3.17 -6.43
N ASN A 126 13.59 -2.21 -5.52
CA ASN A 126 14.75 -2.01 -4.62
C ASN A 126 14.82 -3.05 -3.50
N ASP A 127 13.71 -3.29 -2.80
CA ASP A 127 13.64 -4.17 -1.61
C ASP A 127 13.90 -5.64 -1.99
N MET A 128 13.38 -6.08 -3.14
CA MET A 128 13.47 -7.45 -3.62
C MET A 128 14.55 -7.66 -4.71
N LYS A 129 15.22 -6.59 -5.15
CA LYS A 129 16.19 -6.60 -6.27
C LYS A 129 15.59 -7.08 -7.60
N LEU A 130 14.36 -6.64 -7.86
CA LEU A 130 13.56 -7.02 -9.03
C LEU A 130 13.66 -5.98 -10.15
N ASN A 131 13.48 -6.40 -11.39
CA ASN A 131 13.51 -5.49 -12.54
C ASN A 131 12.25 -4.62 -12.58
N LYS A 132 12.42 -3.30 -12.47
CA LYS A 132 11.31 -2.34 -12.43
C LYS A 132 10.42 -2.36 -13.68
N GLU A 133 11.00 -2.50 -14.87
CA GLU A 133 10.24 -2.50 -16.13
C GLU A 133 9.37 -3.77 -16.25
N LYS A 134 9.88 -4.92 -15.81
CA LYS A 134 9.09 -6.16 -15.76
C LYS A 134 7.96 -6.07 -14.74
N LEU A 135 8.23 -5.50 -13.56
CA LEU A 135 7.19 -5.25 -12.54
C LEU A 135 6.08 -4.35 -13.10
N HIS A 136 6.44 -3.27 -13.80
CA HIS A 136 5.49 -2.35 -14.42
C HIS A 136 4.68 -3.02 -15.51
N THR A 137 5.35 -3.75 -16.40
CA THR A 137 4.70 -4.51 -17.47
C THR A 137 3.69 -5.52 -16.91
N ARG A 138 4.07 -6.28 -15.88
CA ARG A 138 3.14 -7.24 -15.25
C ARG A 138 2.00 -6.53 -14.56
N TYR A 139 2.26 -5.45 -13.82
CA TYR A 139 1.22 -4.66 -13.17
C TYR A 139 0.17 -4.19 -14.18
N LEU A 140 0.60 -3.57 -15.29
CA LEU A 140 -0.29 -3.08 -16.34
C LEU A 140 -1.09 -4.21 -17.00
N SER A 141 -0.51 -5.42 -17.14
CA SER A 141 -1.22 -6.56 -17.71
C SER A 141 -2.40 -7.06 -16.85
N LYS A 142 -2.41 -6.74 -15.54
CA LYS A 142 -3.46 -7.17 -14.60
C LYS A 142 -4.36 -6.03 -14.13
N ALA A 143 -3.86 -4.81 -14.14
CA ALA A 143 -4.55 -3.64 -13.63
C ALA A 143 -5.89 -3.44 -14.35
N LYS A 144 -6.97 -3.34 -13.57
CA LYS A 144 -8.31 -2.96 -14.04
C LYS A 144 -8.51 -1.46 -13.92
N TYR A 145 -7.84 -0.84 -12.96
CA TYR A 145 -7.83 0.60 -12.71
C TYR A 145 -6.40 1.11 -12.70
N GLU A 146 -6.25 2.40 -12.95
CA GLU A 146 -4.93 3.05 -12.94
C GLU A 146 -4.22 2.89 -11.58
N GLU A 147 -5.01 2.85 -10.49
CA GLU A 147 -4.59 2.69 -9.10
C GLU A 147 -5.64 1.92 -8.29
N GLY A 148 -5.25 1.36 -7.16
CA GLY A 148 -6.16 0.83 -6.14
C GLY A 148 -6.57 -0.64 -6.30
N ASP A 149 -6.06 -1.35 -7.31
CA ASP A 149 -6.28 -2.81 -7.44
C ASP A 149 -5.49 -3.61 -6.41
N ILE A 150 -4.29 -3.14 -6.03
CA ILE A 150 -3.52 -3.70 -4.92
C ILE A 150 -3.90 -2.95 -3.64
N LEU A 151 -4.35 -3.69 -2.62
CA LEU A 151 -4.69 -3.14 -1.32
C LEU A 151 -3.43 -2.86 -0.49
N ALA A 152 -3.49 -1.80 0.31
CA ALA A 152 -2.49 -1.54 1.33
C ALA A 152 -2.56 -2.60 2.44
N GLY A 153 -1.40 -3.01 2.95
CA GLY A 153 -1.30 -4.05 3.96
C GLY A 153 0.03 -4.80 3.92
N ARG A 154 0.15 -5.81 4.77
CA ARG A 154 1.31 -6.72 4.80
C ARG A 154 1.03 -7.95 3.95
N TYR A 155 2.04 -8.34 3.17
CA TYR A 155 2.05 -9.48 2.28
C TYR A 155 3.30 -10.30 2.56
N THR A 156 3.18 -11.63 2.57
CA THR A 156 4.32 -12.51 2.81
C THR A 156 4.69 -13.17 1.49
N VAL A 157 5.86 -12.82 0.96
CA VAL A 157 6.33 -13.18 -0.38
C VAL A 157 7.56 -14.08 -0.27
N ALA A 158 7.72 -15.05 -1.18
CA ALA A 158 8.97 -15.80 -1.27
C ALA A 158 10.11 -14.88 -1.71
N ARG A 159 11.31 -15.06 -1.14
CA ARG A 159 12.46 -14.18 -1.42
C ARG A 159 12.96 -14.32 -2.85
N GLU A 160 12.76 -15.50 -3.43
CA GLU A 160 13.15 -15.88 -4.79
C GLU A 160 12.00 -15.69 -5.80
N ALA A 161 10.85 -15.14 -5.38
CA ALA A 161 9.77 -14.84 -6.30
C ALA A 161 10.24 -13.85 -7.36
N ASP A 162 9.91 -14.13 -8.63
CA ASP A 162 10.21 -13.23 -9.74
C ASP A 162 9.22 -12.05 -9.79
N GLU A 163 9.41 -11.15 -10.76
CA GLU A 163 8.55 -9.98 -10.93
C GLU A 163 7.09 -10.36 -11.19
N ASN A 164 6.88 -11.43 -11.95
CA ASN A 164 5.55 -11.84 -12.35
C ASN A 164 4.79 -12.43 -11.16
N GLU A 165 5.40 -13.38 -10.45
CA GLU A 165 4.80 -14.03 -9.28
C GLU A 165 4.58 -13.03 -8.14
N THR A 166 5.51 -12.09 -7.95
CA THR A 166 5.36 -11.05 -6.93
C THR A 166 4.10 -10.21 -7.18
N ILE A 167 3.94 -9.71 -8.42
CA ILE A 167 2.76 -8.90 -8.77
C ILE A 167 1.49 -9.75 -8.77
N ASP A 168 1.52 -10.95 -9.35
CA ASP A 168 0.39 -11.88 -9.36
C ASP A 168 -0.12 -12.14 -7.95
N TYR A 169 0.79 -12.46 -7.03
CA TYR A 169 0.46 -12.69 -5.63
C TYR A 169 -0.21 -11.47 -4.98
N LEU A 170 0.33 -10.27 -5.16
CA LEU A 170 -0.26 -9.05 -4.59
C LEU A 170 -1.68 -8.77 -5.13
N PHE A 171 -1.89 -8.96 -6.43
CA PHE A 171 -3.20 -8.82 -7.07
C PHE A 171 -4.18 -9.89 -6.59
N ASP A 172 -3.76 -11.16 -6.52
CA ASP A 172 -4.61 -12.28 -6.12
C ASP A 172 -5.05 -12.12 -4.67
N GLN A 173 -4.12 -11.78 -3.77
CA GLN A 173 -4.42 -11.54 -2.35
C GLN A 173 -5.33 -10.33 -2.16
N SER A 174 -5.14 -9.26 -2.95
CA SER A 174 -6.02 -8.09 -2.91
C SER A 174 -7.41 -8.43 -3.44
N THR A 175 -7.49 -9.18 -4.54
CA THR A 175 -8.74 -9.62 -5.16
C THR A 175 -9.54 -10.52 -4.23
N GLU A 176 -8.90 -11.45 -3.53
CA GLU A 176 -9.55 -12.33 -2.55
C GLU A 176 -10.17 -11.51 -1.39
N LYS A 177 -9.41 -10.53 -0.85
CA LYS A 177 -9.91 -9.62 0.20
C LYS A 177 -11.06 -8.74 -0.29
N ILE A 178 -10.96 -8.21 -1.51
CA ILE A 178 -12.02 -7.40 -2.13
C ILE A 178 -13.28 -8.24 -2.34
N ALA A 179 -13.16 -9.45 -2.88
CA ALA A 179 -14.30 -10.33 -3.12
C ALA A 179 -15.01 -10.71 -1.81
N ALA A 180 -14.24 -11.01 -0.76
CA ALA A 180 -14.78 -11.26 0.58
C ALA A 180 -15.54 -10.04 1.12
N LEU A 181 -14.97 -8.84 0.97
CA LEU A 181 -15.62 -7.59 1.38
C LEU A 181 -16.92 -7.32 0.60
N GLN A 182 -16.90 -7.52 -0.71
CA GLN A 182 -18.07 -7.32 -1.56
C GLN A 182 -19.19 -8.27 -1.14
N LYS A 183 -18.87 -9.54 -0.88
CA LYS A 183 -19.84 -10.52 -0.36
C LYS A 183 -20.40 -10.14 1.02
N GLU A 184 -19.56 -9.55 1.88
CA GLU A 184 -19.97 -9.10 3.23
C GLU A 184 -20.91 -7.87 3.17
N LEU A 185 -20.60 -6.88 2.33
CA LEU A 185 -21.23 -5.56 2.40
C LEU A 185 -22.24 -5.27 1.30
N LEU A 186 -22.15 -5.94 0.15
CA LEU A 186 -22.99 -5.69 -1.02
C LEU A 186 -23.93 -6.86 -1.24
N ARG A 187 -25.14 -6.55 -1.71
CA ARG A 187 -26.14 -7.58 -2.04
C ARG A 187 -25.80 -8.33 -3.32
N HIS A 188 -25.17 -7.64 -4.27
CA HIS A 188 -24.80 -8.14 -5.59
C HIS A 188 -23.42 -7.61 -5.96
N GLU A 189 -22.71 -8.32 -6.84
CA GLU A 189 -21.43 -7.85 -7.36
C GLU A 189 -21.62 -6.51 -8.10
N PRO A 190 -20.81 -5.49 -7.78
CA PRO A 190 -20.91 -4.19 -8.42
C PRO A 190 -20.39 -4.26 -9.85
N THR A 191 -21.01 -3.50 -10.77
CA THR A 191 -20.45 -3.33 -12.11
C THR A 191 -19.06 -2.68 -12.05
N PRO A 192 -18.18 -2.86 -13.05
CA PRO A 192 -16.86 -2.24 -13.07
C PRO A 192 -16.90 -0.70 -12.89
N GLN A 193 -17.93 -0.04 -13.40
CA GLN A 193 -18.11 1.41 -13.24
C GLN A 193 -18.53 1.77 -11.80
N ALA A 194 -19.40 0.97 -11.17
CA ALA A 194 -19.81 1.18 -9.79
C ALA A 194 -18.65 0.95 -8.83
N TRP A 195 -17.89 -0.13 -9.03
CA TRP A 195 -16.69 -0.42 -8.24
C TRP A 195 -15.61 0.64 -8.43
N GLY A 196 -15.40 1.12 -9.65
CA GLY A 196 -14.47 2.22 -9.93
C GLY A 196 -14.83 3.51 -9.19
N LYS A 197 -16.12 3.81 -8.98
CA LYS A 197 -16.55 4.94 -8.13
C LYS A 197 -16.23 4.70 -6.66
N ILE A 198 -16.43 3.48 -6.16
CA ILE A 198 -16.08 3.10 -4.78
C ILE A 198 -14.58 3.24 -4.56
N LEU A 199 -13.74 2.71 -5.46
CA LEU A 199 -12.28 2.83 -5.38
C LEU A 199 -11.81 4.28 -5.41
N LYS A 200 -12.39 5.10 -6.28
CA LYS A 200 -12.11 6.55 -6.32
C LYS A 200 -12.42 7.21 -4.98
N THR A 201 -13.62 7.01 -4.46
CA THR A 201 -14.01 7.55 -3.14
C THR A 201 -13.09 7.03 -2.04
N ALA A 202 -12.76 5.74 -2.02
CA ALA A 202 -11.86 5.14 -1.04
C ALA A 202 -10.46 5.76 -1.10
N SER A 203 -9.92 6.02 -2.29
CA SER A 203 -8.59 6.64 -2.45
C SER A 203 -8.54 8.08 -1.96
N VAL A 204 -9.62 8.84 -2.16
CA VAL A 204 -9.75 10.19 -1.61
C VAL A 204 -9.86 10.14 -0.08
N ILE A 205 -10.69 9.25 0.47
CA ILE A 205 -10.79 9.02 1.93
C ILE A 205 -9.43 8.66 2.51
N GLN A 206 -8.71 7.72 1.89
CA GLN A 206 -7.42 7.24 2.36
C GLN A 206 -6.39 8.37 2.49
N LYS A 207 -6.37 9.32 1.53
CA LYS A 207 -5.44 10.44 1.52
C LYS A 207 -5.86 11.61 2.42
N GLU A 208 -7.14 11.75 2.74
CA GLU A 208 -7.67 12.82 3.62
C GLU A 208 -7.74 12.40 5.11
N SER A 209 -7.73 11.11 5.40
CA SER A 209 -7.95 10.60 6.76
C SER A 209 -6.66 10.55 7.58
N ASN A 210 -6.70 11.07 8.81
CA ASN A 210 -5.60 10.90 9.77
C ASN A 210 -5.76 9.62 10.61
N SER A 211 -6.96 9.04 10.66
CA SER A 211 -7.23 7.80 11.36
C SER A 211 -8.37 7.00 10.74
N VAL A 212 -8.42 5.70 11.04
CA VAL A 212 -9.51 4.80 10.62
C VAL A 212 -10.89 5.28 11.12
N LYS A 213 -10.94 5.93 12.30
CA LYS A 213 -12.19 6.42 12.90
C LYS A 213 -12.81 7.57 12.10
N GLU A 214 -12.00 8.36 11.40
CA GLU A 214 -12.47 9.49 10.59
C GLU A 214 -12.97 9.07 9.20
N MET A 215 -12.53 7.92 8.69
CA MET A 215 -12.83 7.48 7.33
C MET A 215 -14.35 7.48 7.02
N PRO A 216 -15.25 6.96 7.88
CA PRO A 216 -16.69 7.00 7.63
C PRO A 216 -17.27 8.43 7.64
N LEU A 217 -16.70 9.34 8.43
CA LEU A 217 -17.13 10.75 8.52
C LEU A 217 -16.70 11.53 7.28
N ILE A 218 -15.47 11.34 6.81
CA ILE A 218 -14.98 11.90 5.54
C ILE A 218 -15.80 11.35 4.38
N SER A 219 -16.10 10.04 4.39
CA SER A 219 -17.00 9.42 3.42
C SER A 219 -18.38 10.09 3.40
N ALA A 220 -18.95 10.41 4.57
CA ALA A 220 -20.22 11.14 4.66
C ALA A 220 -20.13 12.51 3.99
N VAL A 221 -19.04 13.27 4.22
CA VAL A 221 -18.81 14.57 3.56
C VAL A 221 -18.77 14.42 2.04
N ILE A 222 -18.02 13.44 1.51
CA ILE A 222 -17.93 13.20 0.06
C ILE A 222 -19.32 12.91 -0.51
N HIS A 223 -20.04 11.95 0.06
CA HIS A 223 -21.38 11.56 -0.42
C HIS A 223 -22.38 12.71 -0.33
N ASN A 224 -22.36 13.49 0.75
CA ASN A 224 -23.25 14.63 0.93
C ASN A 224 -22.95 15.74 -0.07
N ARG A 225 -21.68 16.05 -0.33
CA ARG A 225 -21.27 17.03 -1.34
C ARG A 225 -21.68 16.58 -2.74
N LEU A 226 -21.41 15.34 -3.12
CA LEU A 226 -21.82 14.79 -4.41
C LEU A 226 -23.35 14.85 -4.60
N ARG A 227 -24.12 14.47 -3.58
CA ARG A 227 -25.59 14.54 -3.61
C ARG A 227 -26.11 15.97 -3.77
N LYS A 228 -25.45 16.95 -3.15
CA LYS A 228 -25.74 18.39 -3.30
C LYS A 228 -25.12 19.02 -4.55
N LYS A 229 -24.50 18.22 -5.43
CA LYS A 229 -23.76 18.71 -6.61
C LYS A 229 -22.66 19.72 -6.25
N MET A 230 -22.13 19.69 -5.03
CA MET A 230 -21.02 20.53 -4.60
C MET A 230 -19.70 19.99 -5.16
N ARG A 231 -18.73 20.88 -5.35
CA ARG A 231 -17.34 20.50 -5.62
C ARG A 231 -16.74 19.82 -4.38
N LEU A 232 -15.84 18.85 -4.57
CA LEU A 232 -15.23 18.16 -3.42
C LEU A 232 -14.25 19.07 -2.68
N GLN A 233 -13.40 19.81 -3.40
CA GLN A 233 -12.42 20.75 -2.82
C GLN A 233 -11.49 20.06 -1.82
N MET A 234 -10.92 18.95 -2.25
CA MET A 234 -10.06 18.08 -1.45
C MET A 234 -8.63 18.15 -1.98
N ASP A 235 -7.69 18.51 -1.12
CA ASP A 235 -6.27 18.67 -1.49
C ASP A 235 -5.67 17.35 -1.94
N ALA A 236 -6.14 16.23 -1.38
CA ALA A 236 -5.73 14.89 -1.77
C ALA A 236 -5.84 14.64 -3.28
N THR A 237 -6.84 15.21 -3.95
CA THR A 237 -7.05 14.96 -5.38
C THR A 237 -5.99 15.64 -6.24
N LEU A 238 -5.39 16.74 -5.76
CA LEU A 238 -4.23 17.36 -6.40
C LEU A 238 -2.92 16.66 -6.01
N ASN A 239 -2.90 15.86 -4.95
CA ASN A 239 -1.69 15.14 -4.53
C ASN A 239 -1.56 13.77 -5.26
N TYR A 240 -1.38 13.80 -6.58
CA TYR A 240 -1.25 12.63 -7.44
C TYR A 240 -0.23 12.84 -8.58
N GLY A 241 0.35 11.74 -9.07
CA GLY A 241 1.32 11.73 -10.16
C GLY A 241 2.60 12.51 -9.81
N PRO A 242 3.06 13.45 -10.67
CA PRO A 242 4.29 14.21 -10.43
C PRO A 242 4.24 15.11 -9.19
N TYR A 243 3.06 15.32 -8.63
CA TYR A 243 2.86 16.13 -7.42
C TYR A 243 2.57 15.28 -6.19
N SER A 244 2.79 13.96 -6.26
CA SER A 244 2.74 13.09 -5.08
C SER A 244 3.64 13.65 -3.97
N HIS A 245 3.17 13.61 -2.73
CA HIS A 245 3.82 14.16 -1.54
C HIS A 245 4.16 15.66 -1.59
N THR A 246 3.54 16.42 -2.50
CA THR A 246 3.76 17.87 -2.60
C THR A 246 2.65 18.65 -1.89
N VAL A 247 3.04 19.71 -1.20
CA VAL A 247 2.09 20.61 -0.53
C VAL A 247 1.22 21.31 -1.57
N VAL A 248 -0.09 21.31 -1.35
CA VAL A 248 -1.04 22.03 -2.22
C VAL A 248 -1.06 23.50 -1.81
N THR A 249 -0.61 24.38 -2.70
CA THR A 249 -0.61 25.84 -2.49
C THR A 249 -1.84 26.51 -3.12
N PRO A 250 -2.25 27.71 -2.66
CA PRO A 250 -3.32 28.47 -3.30
C PRO A 250 -3.06 28.76 -4.79
N GLU A 251 -1.81 29.07 -5.14
CA GLU A 251 -1.37 29.31 -6.51
C GLU A 251 -1.56 28.04 -7.34
N ARG A 252 -1.17 26.88 -6.80
CA ARG A 252 -1.36 25.59 -7.45
C ARG A 252 -2.83 25.28 -7.70
N ILE A 253 -3.71 25.49 -6.72
CA ILE A 253 -5.17 25.30 -6.89
C ILE A 253 -5.70 26.19 -8.02
N LYS A 254 -5.20 27.42 -8.14
CA LYS A 254 -5.61 28.39 -9.16
C LYS A 254 -5.09 28.02 -10.55
N GLU A 255 -3.86 27.54 -10.66
CA GLU A 255 -3.19 27.30 -11.94
C GLU A 255 -3.47 25.92 -12.53
N ASP A 256 -3.61 24.89 -11.69
CA ASP A 256 -3.80 23.50 -12.13
C ASP A 256 -5.13 23.32 -12.89
N GLN A 257 -5.05 22.97 -14.18
CA GLN A 257 -6.21 22.74 -15.06
C GLN A 257 -6.55 21.25 -15.25
N SER A 258 -5.90 20.36 -14.50
CA SER A 258 -6.16 18.93 -14.61
C SER A 258 -7.58 18.58 -14.13
N LEU A 259 -8.13 17.49 -14.67
CA LEU A 259 -9.41 16.94 -14.22
C LEU A 259 -9.38 16.43 -12.75
N TYR A 260 -8.19 16.33 -12.17
CA TYR A 260 -7.96 16.01 -10.76
C TYR A 260 -8.22 17.21 -9.83
N ASN A 261 -8.29 18.44 -10.36
CA ASN A 261 -8.58 19.63 -9.57
C ASN A 261 -10.06 19.72 -9.18
N THR A 262 -10.41 19.10 -8.05
CA THR A 262 -11.77 19.12 -7.50
C THR A 262 -12.19 20.45 -6.90
N TYR A 263 -11.34 21.48 -6.93
CA TYR A 263 -11.75 22.87 -6.68
C TYR A 263 -12.37 23.54 -7.91
N LYS A 264 -12.05 23.05 -9.12
CA LYS A 264 -12.57 23.58 -10.39
C LYS A 264 -13.66 22.68 -10.98
N HIS A 265 -13.45 21.37 -10.95
CA HIS A 265 -14.35 20.38 -11.53
C HIS A 265 -15.25 19.75 -10.45
N ARG A 266 -16.51 19.48 -10.80
CA ARG A 266 -17.47 18.78 -9.92
C ARG A 266 -17.32 17.28 -10.08
N GLY A 267 -17.66 16.52 -9.03
CA GLY A 267 -17.61 15.07 -9.04
C GLY A 267 -16.34 14.50 -8.41
N LEU A 268 -16.15 13.20 -8.57
CA LEU A 268 -14.94 12.48 -8.17
C LEU A 268 -13.80 12.74 -9.17
N PRO A 269 -12.53 12.58 -8.78
CA PRO A 269 -11.41 12.58 -9.72
C PRO A 269 -11.59 11.53 -10.84
N PRO A 270 -10.87 11.63 -11.96
CA PRO A 270 -11.03 10.70 -13.08
C PRO A 270 -10.69 9.25 -12.72
N ALA A 271 -9.61 9.03 -11.95
CA ALA A 271 -9.14 7.72 -11.48
C ALA A 271 -8.88 7.71 -9.96
N PRO A 272 -8.74 6.52 -9.33
CA PRO A 272 -8.27 6.41 -7.96
C PRO A 272 -6.86 6.98 -7.83
N LEU A 273 -6.51 7.46 -6.64
CA LEU A 273 -5.30 8.26 -6.41
C LEU A 273 -4.12 7.46 -5.84
N SER A 274 -4.35 6.25 -5.35
CA SER A 274 -3.37 5.43 -4.64
C SER A 274 -3.93 4.05 -4.30
N THR A 275 -3.07 3.20 -3.74
CA THR A 275 -3.47 2.05 -2.92
C THR A 275 -4.35 2.49 -1.75
N VAL A 276 -5.26 1.60 -1.35
CA VAL A 276 -6.24 1.86 -0.28
C VAL A 276 -6.28 0.71 0.72
N THR A 277 -6.61 1.03 1.96
CA THR A 277 -6.89 0.02 2.98
C THR A 277 -8.28 -0.58 2.83
N LEU A 278 -8.49 -1.75 3.45
CA LEU A 278 -9.80 -2.39 3.49
C LEU A 278 -10.81 -1.51 4.26
N GLU A 279 -10.34 -0.78 5.27
CA GLU A 279 -11.10 0.17 6.08
C GLU A 279 -11.59 1.37 5.24
N ALA A 280 -10.73 1.91 4.37
CA ALA A 280 -11.12 2.98 3.45
C ALA A 280 -12.18 2.51 2.44
N LEU A 281 -12.05 1.28 1.92
CA LEU A 281 -13.09 0.65 1.09
C LEU A 281 -14.41 0.46 1.86
N LYS A 282 -14.34 -0.06 3.08
CA LYS A 282 -15.50 -0.21 3.98
C LYS A 282 -16.21 1.14 4.18
N ALA A 283 -15.45 2.19 4.48
CA ALA A 283 -15.98 3.54 4.66
C ALA A 283 -16.58 4.13 3.38
N ALA A 284 -15.99 3.87 2.22
CA ALA A 284 -16.53 4.30 0.93
C ALA A 284 -17.89 3.64 0.62
N ILE A 285 -18.08 2.37 1.01
CA ILE A 285 -19.34 1.64 0.83
C ILE A 285 -20.38 2.03 1.89
N LYS A 286 -19.95 2.19 3.15
CA LYS A 286 -20.80 2.49 4.30
C LYS A 286 -20.37 3.80 4.97
N PRO A 287 -20.77 4.97 4.41
CA PRO A 287 -20.54 6.25 5.06
C PRO A 287 -21.28 6.37 6.40
N ALA A 288 -20.77 7.21 7.30
CA ALA A 288 -21.50 7.59 8.51
C ALA A 288 -22.82 8.31 8.12
N LYS A 289 -23.87 8.12 8.93
CA LYS A 289 -25.18 8.74 8.72
C LYS A 289 -25.23 10.18 9.26
N GLU A 290 -24.27 10.99 8.82
CA GLU A 290 -24.11 12.37 9.25
C GLU A 290 -24.33 13.36 8.12
N ASN A 291 -24.79 14.56 8.43
CA ASN A 291 -25.06 15.62 7.45
C ASN A 291 -23.87 16.57 7.24
N TYR A 292 -22.66 16.13 7.60
CA TYR A 292 -21.46 16.95 7.47
C TYR A 292 -21.16 17.31 6.02
N LEU A 293 -20.71 18.55 5.82
CA LEU A 293 -20.33 19.12 4.53
C LEU A 293 -18.93 19.72 4.56
N PHE A 294 -18.36 19.98 5.73
CA PHE A 294 -17.05 20.58 5.88
C PHE A 294 -16.31 19.87 7.01
N PHE A 295 -15.00 19.78 6.88
CA PHE A 295 -14.13 19.33 7.94
C PHE A 295 -12.83 20.13 7.90
N MET A 296 -12.17 20.25 9.04
CA MET A 296 -10.86 20.90 9.13
C MET A 296 -10.03 20.28 10.24
N LEU A 297 -8.72 20.25 10.03
CA LEU A 297 -7.78 19.77 11.02
C LEU A 297 -7.79 20.68 12.25
N THR A 298 -7.82 20.07 13.43
CA THR A 298 -7.74 20.77 14.72
C THR A 298 -6.31 20.71 15.28
N PRO A 299 -5.97 21.52 16.29
CA PRO A 299 -4.65 21.47 16.91
C PRO A 299 -4.26 20.12 17.52
N THR A 300 -5.24 19.25 17.81
CA THR A 300 -5.00 17.92 18.37
C THR A 300 -4.59 16.90 17.30
N GLY A 301 -4.69 17.25 16.01
CA GLY A 301 -4.42 16.35 14.88
C GLY A 301 -5.64 15.59 14.37
N GLU A 302 -6.81 15.76 14.99
CA GLU A 302 -8.09 15.20 14.52
C GLU A 302 -8.89 16.23 13.70
N HIS A 303 -9.83 15.76 12.90
CA HIS A 303 -10.73 16.61 12.13
C HIS A 303 -11.99 16.98 12.91
N ASN A 304 -12.34 18.26 12.89
CA ASN A 304 -13.66 18.73 13.31
C ASN A 304 -14.59 18.75 12.10
N PHE A 305 -15.78 18.15 12.23
CA PHE A 305 -16.78 18.05 11.17
C PHE A 305 -17.98 18.98 11.43
N THR A 306 -18.48 19.65 10.38
CA THR A 306 -19.61 20.57 10.48
C THR A 306 -20.56 20.46 9.27
N ALA A 307 -21.85 20.65 9.51
CA ALA A 307 -22.88 20.65 8.48
C ALA A 307 -23.11 22.04 7.83
N SER A 308 -22.68 23.12 8.49
CA SER A 308 -22.92 24.50 8.05
C SER A 308 -21.63 25.27 7.81
N TYR A 309 -21.59 26.04 6.73
CA TYR A 309 -20.47 26.91 6.39
C TYR A 309 -20.19 27.97 7.47
N LYS A 310 -21.24 28.48 8.14
CA LYS A 310 -21.07 29.45 9.26
C LYS A 310 -20.31 28.83 10.43
N ALA A 311 -20.59 27.57 10.76
CA ALA A 311 -19.89 26.84 11.81
C ALA A 311 -18.44 26.57 11.40
N HIS A 312 -18.22 26.14 10.17
CA HIS A 312 -16.88 25.93 9.61
C HIS A 312 -16.02 27.21 9.67
N LEU A 313 -16.54 28.36 9.22
CA LEU A 313 -15.84 29.65 9.31
C LEU A 313 -15.54 30.06 10.75
N SER A 314 -16.44 29.76 11.70
CA SER A 314 -16.20 30.00 13.12
C SER A 314 -15.00 29.20 13.61
N ASN A 315 -14.92 27.92 13.26
CA ASN A 315 -13.80 27.04 13.61
C ASN A 315 -12.48 27.51 12.96
N ILE A 316 -12.51 27.95 11.71
CA ILE A 316 -11.34 28.56 11.04
C ILE A 316 -10.84 29.78 11.80
N ARG A 317 -11.74 30.68 12.23
CA ARG A 317 -11.35 31.87 13.00
C ARG A 317 -10.70 31.50 14.33
N LYS A 318 -11.29 30.53 15.06
CA LYS A 318 -10.72 30.01 16.32
C LYS A 318 -9.34 29.41 16.09
N PHE A 319 -9.18 28.60 15.05
CA PHE A 319 -7.90 27.96 14.72
C PHE A 319 -6.82 28.98 14.33
N ARG A 320 -7.16 30.00 13.55
CA ARG A 320 -6.22 31.09 13.22
C ARG A 320 -5.81 31.91 14.43
N ALA A 321 -6.73 32.18 15.37
CA ALA A 321 -6.41 32.86 16.61
C ALA A 321 -5.43 32.02 17.45
N TYR A 322 -5.70 30.72 17.59
CA TYR A 322 -4.80 29.76 18.23
C TYR A 322 -3.42 29.75 17.59
N GLN A 323 -3.31 29.67 16.26
CA GLN A 323 -2.02 29.69 15.56
C GLN A 323 -1.21 30.97 15.85
N LYS A 324 -1.85 32.13 15.86
CA LYS A 324 -1.21 33.40 16.20
C LYS A 324 -0.69 33.42 17.63
N GLU A 325 -1.43 32.83 18.56
CA GLU A 325 -1.02 32.72 19.97
C GLU A 325 0.19 31.78 20.12
N GLN A 326 0.17 30.62 19.46
CA GLN A 326 1.29 29.68 19.47
C GLN A 326 2.56 30.29 18.85
N LEU A 327 2.42 31.06 17.77
CA LEU A 327 3.55 31.76 17.16
C LEU A 327 4.16 32.76 18.14
N LYS A 328 3.33 33.59 18.81
CA LYS A 328 3.79 34.53 19.84
C LYS A 328 4.46 33.83 21.02
N LYS A 329 3.95 32.66 21.42
CA LYS A 329 4.55 31.86 22.51
C LYS A 329 5.94 31.36 22.10
N LYS A 330 6.07 30.80 20.89
CA LYS A 330 7.37 30.37 20.34
C LYS A 330 8.36 31.52 20.21
N GLU A 331 7.91 32.69 19.74
CA GLU A 331 8.76 33.89 19.66
C GLU A 331 9.26 34.33 21.04
N ARG A 332 8.39 34.30 22.07
CA ARG A 332 8.77 34.61 23.46
C ARG A 332 9.74 33.59 24.04
N GLU A 333 9.53 32.30 23.79
CA GLU A 333 10.43 31.22 24.22
C GLU A 333 11.79 31.35 23.56
N ALA A 334 11.83 31.57 22.23
CA ALA A 334 13.06 31.80 21.49
C ALA A 334 13.82 33.05 21.97
N ALA A 335 13.12 34.15 22.29
CA ALA A 335 13.73 35.35 22.83
C ALA A 335 14.37 35.09 24.21
N LYS A 336 13.68 34.38 25.11
CA LYS A 336 14.22 34.00 26.42
C LYS A 336 15.44 33.08 26.30
N GLU A 337 15.41 32.14 25.35
CA GLU A 337 16.52 31.24 25.11
C GLU A 337 17.74 31.96 24.52
N ALA A 338 17.53 32.93 23.61
CA ALA A 338 18.57 33.80 23.09
C ALA A 338 19.18 34.68 24.20
N GLU A 339 18.37 35.24 25.09
CA GLU A 339 18.84 36.02 26.24
C GLU A 339 19.67 35.18 27.21
N LYS A 340 19.22 33.96 27.54
CA LYS A 340 19.98 33.00 28.37
C LYS A 340 21.29 32.58 27.72
N ARG A 341 21.32 32.43 26.39
CA ARG A 341 22.55 32.10 25.64
C ARG A 341 23.52 33.27 25.65
N ASN A 342 23.04 34.50 25.48
CA ASN A 342 23.86 35.70 25.55
C ASN A 342 24.41 35.95 26.96
N SER A 343 23.61 35.76 28.00
CA SER A 343 24.08 35.91 29.39
C SER A 343 25.13 34.84 29.74
N LYS A 344 24.93 33.58 29.31
CA LYS A 344 25.93 32.51 29.50
C LYS A 344 27.23 32.78 28.73
N ALA A 345 27.15 33.34 27.52
CA ALA A 345 28.33 33.75 26.75
C ALA A 345 29.08 34.91 27.43
N LEU A 346 28.36 35.90 27.95
CA LEU A 346 28.97 37.02 28.70
C LEU A 346 29.62 36.55 30.00
N ILE A 347 28.99 35.62 30.74
CA ILE A 347 29.57 35.01 31.94
C ILE A 347 30.82 34.18 31.60
N ALA A 348 30.82 33.43 30.49
CA ALA A 348 31.99 32.68 30.03
C ALA A 348 33.17 33.61 29.65
N ILE A 349 32.88 34.78 29.09
CA ILE A 349 33.88 35.81 28.79
C ILE A 349 34.40 36.45 30.09
N ALA A 350 33.51 36.75 31.04
CA ALA A 350 33.87 37.42 32.31
C ALA A 350 34.59 36.49 33.32
N SER A 351 34.33 35.19 33.28
CA SER A 351 34.96 34.19 34.16
C SER A 351 36.38 33.78 33.72
N GLY A 352 36.88 34.31 32.60
CA GLY A 352 38.28 34.11 32.20
C GLY A 352 38.61 32.66 31.85
N ASP A 353 37.63 31.87 31.39
CA ASP A 353 37.86 30.51 30.92
C ASP A 353 38.68 30.53 29.62
N LYS A 354 40.01 30.56 29.78
CA LYS A 354 41.00 30.28 28.73
C LYS A 354 40.92 28.80 28.33
N LYS A 355 39.89 28.44 27.56
CA LYS A 355 39.91 27.28 26.66
C LYS A 355 39.42 27.63 25.27
N THR A 356 40.15 28.54 24.63
CA THR A 356 40.27 28.60 23.16
C THR A 356 41.75 28.68 22.82
N LYS A 357 42.40 27.50 22.75
CA LYS A 357 43.55 27.33 21.87
C LYS A 357 43.04 26.79 20.54
N ASN A 358 43.52 27.42 19.47
CA ASN A 358 43.39 27.10 18.05
C ASN A 358 42.10 27.52 17.35
N ASN A 359 42.07 28.76 16.87
CA ASN A 359 42.14 28.94 15.42
C ASN A 359 42.87 30.24 15.07
N LYS A 360 43.92 30.13 14.25
CA LYS A 360 44.67 31.26 13.71
C LYS A 360 43.84 31.97 12.65
N GLY A 361 43.89 33.30 12.67
CA GLY A 361 43.58 34.16 11.53
C GLY A 361 42.14 34.67 11.51
N VAL A 362 41.93 35.90 12.01
CA VAL A 362 41.56 37.08 11.21
C VAL A 362 41.57 38.27 12.18
N SER A 363 42.44 39.24 11.89
CA SER A 363 42.54 40.54 12.54
C SER A 363 41.47 41.47 11.97
N GLY A 364 40.78 42.24 12.81
CA GLY A 364 40.07 43.45 12.37
C GLY A 364 38.78 43.80 13.13
N THR A 365 38.92 44.69 14.11
CA THR A 365 37.93 45.71 14.58
C THR A 365 36.52 45.27 14.99
N VAL A 366 36.31 45.22 16.31
CA VAL A 366 34.97 45.26 16.93
C VAL A 366 34.48 46.70 16.91
N SER A 367 33.59 47.04 15.97
CA SER A 367 32.74 48.23 16.09
C SER A 367 31.46 47.87 16.85
N LEU A 368 31.20 48.62 17.92
CA LEU A 368 29.95 48.60 18.66
C LEU A 368 28.79 48.99 17.73
N PHE A 369 28.06 48.01 17.18
CA PHE A 369 26.79 48.27 16.52
C PHE A 369 25.64 48.23 17.54
N ARG A 370 25.27 49.43 17.97
CA ARG A 370 23.98 49.80 18.54
C ARG A 370 22.85 49.21 17.69
N THR A 371 21.93 48.52 18.33
CA THR A 371 20.69 47.99 17.75
C THR A 371 19.87 49.09 17.06
N ASN A 372 19.59 48.96 15.77
CA ASN A 372 18.55 49.73 15.08
C ASN A 372 17.36 48.79 14.73
N PRO A 373 16.16 48.97 15.31
CA PRO A 373 15.03 48.04 15.14
C PRO A 373 14.35 48.07 13.75
N SER A 374 14.85 48.85 12.78
CA SER A 374 14.13 49.15 11.53
C SER A 374 14.51 48.29 10.30
N LEU A 375 15.40 47.30 10.45
CA LEU A 375 15.90 46.48 9.31
C LEU A 375 15.33 45.05 9.23
N MET A 376 14.34 44.67 10.05
CA MET A 376 13.62 43.38 9.95
C MET A 376 12.48 43.40 8.91
N LYS A 377 12.70 44.02 7.75
CA LYS A 377 11.82 43.90 6.57
C LYS A 377 12.68 43.70 5.33
N LYS A 378 12.74 42.44 4.88
CA LYS A 378 13.33 41.87 3.65
C LYS A 378 14.53 40.97 3.92
N ILE A 379 14.25 39.70 4.15
CA ILE A 379 15.13 38.63 3.67
C ILE A 379 14.24 37.70 2.84
N LYS A 380 14.32 37.87 1.51
CA LYS A 380 13.96 36.83 0.55
C LYS A 380 15.06 35.78 0.65
N ILE A 381 14.72 34.54 1.03
CA ILE A 381 15.63 33.42 0.90
C ILE A 381 15.15 32.59 -0.30
N ASP A 382 15.94 32.68 -1.36
CA ASP A 382 15.84 31.83 -2.55
C ASP A 382 16.34 30.42 -2.22
N GLY A 383 15.78 29.43 -2.90
CA GLY A 383 15.90 28.02 -2.56
C GLY A 383 17.26 27.43 -2.90
N SER A 384 17.73 26.51 -2.05
CA SER A 384 18.25 25.20 -2.46
C SER A 384 18.81 24.43 -1.26
N LYS A 385 18.41 23.16 -1.16
CA LYS A 385 18.99 22.06 -0.37
C LYS A 385 18.97 22.20 1.17
N VAL A 386 18.01 21.51 1.80
CA VAL A 386 18.19 20.99 3.17
C VAL A 386 17.79 19.51 3.20
N SER A 387 18.77 18.68 3.50
CA SER A 387 18.69 17.24 3.72
C SER A 387 17.91 16.93 5.00
N TYR A 388 17.00 15.96 4.92
CA TYR A 388 16.15 15.53 6.02
C TYR A 388 16.94 14.77 7.09
N VAL A 389 16.94 15.30 8.31
CA VAL A 389 17.26 14.53 9.52
C VAL A 389 16.02 14.48 10.40
N ARG A 390 15.64 13.24 10.70
CA ARG A 390 14.54 12.77 11.53
C ARG A 390 14.49 13.52 12.87
N SER A 391 13.63 14.53 12.96
CA SER A 391 13.07 15.04 14.22
C SER A 391 11.56 15.10 14.02
N GLY A 392 10.81 14.48 14.93
CA GLY A 392 9.38 14.21 14.82
C GLY A 392 8.48 15.44 14.93
N LEU A 393 8.61 16.40 14.01
CA LEU A 393 7.72 17.56 13.90
C LEU A 393 7.39 17.78 12.42
N VAL A 394 6.15 17.43 12.07
CA VAL A 394 5.54 17.76 10.78
C VAL A 394 5.51 19.29 10.63
N PRO A 395 5.87 19.86 9.47
CA PRO A 395 5.74 21.30 9.24
C PRO A 395 4.29 21.73 9.47
N LEU A 396 4.09 22.84 10.20
CA LEU A 396 2.78 23.45 10.45
C LEU A 396 2.16 23.91 9.12
N GLN A 397 1.38 23.05 8.48
CA GLN A 397 0.67 23.36 7.25
C GLN A 397 -0.72 23.92 7.53
N GLU A 398 -1.08 24.97 6.78
CA GLU A 398 -2.47 25.36 6.60
C GLU A 398 -3.19 24.30 5.75
N HIS A 399 -3.57 23.17 6.34
CA HIS A 399 -4.57 22.27 5.73
C HIS A 399 -5.91 23.00 5.68
N ARG A 400 -6.13 23.77 4.62
CA ARG A 400 -7.40 24.42 4.30
C ARG A 400 -8.26 23.42 3.53
N SER A 401 -8.56 22.29 4.18
CA SER A 401 -9.54 21.36 3.63
C SER A 401 -10.87 22.10 3.44
N CYS A 402 -11.39 22.09 2.22
CA CYS A 402 -12.72 22.57 1.85
C CYS A 402 -13.03 24.08 2.11
N LYS A 403 -12.42 24.98 1.32
CA LYS A 403 -12.80 26.41 1.27
C LYS A 403 -14.08 26.72 0.51
#